data_AF-A0A924XXL9-F1
#
_entry.id   AF-A0A924XXL9-F1
#
_cell.length_a   1.000
_cell.length_b   1.000
_cell.length_c   1.000
_cell.angle_alpha   90.00
_cell.angle_beta   90.00
_cell.angle_gamma   90.00
#
_symmetry.space_group_name_H-M   'P 1'
#
loop_
_entity.id
_entity.type
_entity.pdbx_description
1 polymer ?
#
loop_
_entity_poly.entity_id
_entity_poly.type
_entity_poly.pdbx_seq_one_letter_code
_entity_poly.pdbx_strand_id
1 'polypeptide(L)' 'RVVQEAIQMQTVVSLVSSGLGVALVPGAVAKLGRHGVVYREISDPHPRLDLWLAWRRGALSGPGGIAGRDFLAHARRIAR' A
#
# COMPACT_ATOMS: atom_id res chain seq x y z
N ARG A 1 21.77 11.19 -6.31
CA ARG A 1 22.56 10.02 -5.84
C ARG A 1 21.74 9.29 -4.79
N VAL A 2 21.58 7.98 -4.89
CA VAL A 2 20.87 7.18 -3.87
C VAL A 2 21.79 7.06 -2.65
N VAL A 3 21.29 7.46 -1.49
CA VAL A 3 22.06 7.42 -0.23
C VAL A 3 21.75 6.15 0.56
N GLN A 4 20.54 5.61 0.40
CA GLN A 4 20.11 4.35 1.01
C GLN A 4 19.01 3.69 0.17
N GLU A 5 19.09 2.37 0.02
CA GLU A 5 18.01 1.54 -0.49
C GLU A 5 17.32 0.83 0.67
N ALA A 6 16.00 0.95 0.77
CA ALA A 6 15.20 0.30 1.80
C ALA A 6 13.90 -0.23 1.18
N ILE A 7 13.59 -1.48 1.46
CA ILE A 7 12.46 -2.20 0.84
C ILE A 7 11.18 -2.08 1.67
N GLN A 8 11.33 -2.02 3.01
CA GLN A 8 10.19 -1.97 3.92
C GLN A 8 9.75 -0.51 4.13
N MET A 9 8.48 -0.23 3.84
CA MET A 9 7.91 1.13 3.90
C MET A 9 8.09 1.77 5.28
N GLN A 10 7.90 1.01 6.36
CA GLN A 10 8.12 1.44 7.75
C GLN A 10 9.55 1.96 7.97
N THR A 11 10.53 1.25 7.40
CA THR A 11 11.95 1.61 7.48
C THR A 11 12.23 2.86 6.65
N VAL A 12 11.68 2.94 5.43
CA VAL A 12 11.80 4.12 4.56
C VAL A 12 11.34 5.40 5.28
N VAL A 13 10.13 5.42 5.86
CA VAL A 13 9.64 6.60 6.57
C VAL A 13 10.39 6.87 7.88
N SER A 14 10.96 5.84 8.50
CA SER A 14 11.82 6.03 9.69
C SER A 14 13.13 6.74 9.34
N LEU A 15 13.74 6.41 8.21
CA LEU A 15 14.95 7.08 7.72
C LEU A 15 14.69 8.53 7.29
N VAL A 16 13.52 8.80 6.69
CA VAL A 16 13.08 10.18 6.41
C VAL A 16 12.90 10.94 7.73
N SER A 17 12.26 10.33 8.73
CA SER A 17 12.07 10.96 10.05
C SER A 17 13.39 11.26 10.78
N SER A 18 14.47 10.53 10.48
CA SER A 18 15.81 10.81 11.02
C SER A 18 16.60 11.85 10.22
N GLY A 19 15.99 12.48 9.22
CA GLY A 19 16.61 13.52 8.40
C GLY A 19 17.52 12.98 7.28
N LEU A 20 17.47 11.68 6.95
CA LEU A 20 18.34 11.11 5.92
C LEU A 20 18.00 11.62 4.49
N GLY A 21 16.79 12.13 4.29
CA GLY A 21 16.37 12.71 3.01
C GLY A 21 14.87 12.62 2.77
N VAL A 22 14.48 12.39 1.51
CA VAL A 22 13.10 12.25 1.05
C VAL A 22 12.89 10.91 0.35
N ALA A 23 11.66 10.41 0.31
CA ALA A 23 11.30 9.18 -0.36
C ALA A 23 9.93 9.28 -1.06
N LEU A 24 9.77 8.54 -2.16
CA LEU A 24 8.48 8.33 -2.79
C LEU A 24 7.83 7.08 -2.19
N VAL A 25 6.57 7.19 -1.78
CA VAL A 25 5.83 6.10 -1.13
C VAL A 25 4.41 6.04 -1.69
N PRO A 26 3.74 4.87 -1.69
CA PRO A 26 2.32 4.79 -1.99
C PRO A 26 1.51 5.64 -0.99
N GLY A 27 0.45 6.30 -1.45
CA GLY A 27 -0.37 7.18 -0.59
C GLY A 27 -0.92 6.50 0.67
N ALA A 28 -1.14 5.18 0.64
CA ALA A 28 -1.55 4.41 1.82
C ALA A 28 -0.55 4.49 2.99
N VAL A 29 0.74 4.70 2.72
CA VAL A 29 1.79 4.81 3.75
C VAL A 29 1.60 6.07 4.59
N ALA A 30 1.00 7.14 4.05
CA ALA A 30 0.71 8.35 4.82
C ALA A 30 -0.22 8.07 6.02
N LYS A 31 -1.06 7.01 5.94
CA LYS A 31 -1.92 6.58 7.04
C LYS A 31 -1.16 6.03 8.25
N LEU A 32 0.12 5.69 8.10
CA LEU A 32 0.97 5.28 9.22
C LEU A 32 1.28 6.44 10.17
N GLY A 33 1.17 7.70 9.71
CA GLY A 33 1.24 8.87 10.58
C GLY A 33 2.55 9.03 11.34
N ARG A 34 3.70 8.73 10.71
CA ARG A 34 5.02 8.85 11.36
C ARG A 34 5.29 10.30 11.80
N HIS A 35 5.53 10.49 13.10
CA HIS A 35 5.92 11.79 13.63
C HIS A 35 7.23 12.28 13.00
N GLY A 36 7.33 13.59 12.75
CA GLY A 36 8.49 14.20 12.10
C GLY A 36 8.56 14.01 10.58
N VAL A 37 7.53 13.43 9.95
CA VAL A 37 7.45 13.28 8.49
C VAL A 37 6.26 14.08 7.95
N VAL A 38 6.52 14.89 6.92
CA VAL A 38 5.47 15.57 6.16
C VAL A 38 5.23 14.80 4.87
N TYR A 39 4.00 14.34 4.67
CA TYR A 39 3.56 13.68 3.44
C TYR A 39 2.99 14.72 2.48
N ARG A 40 3.39 14.65 1.20
CA ARG A 40 2.88 15.51 0.13
C ARG A 40 2.50 14.66 -1.07
N GLU A 41 1.36 14.98 -1.69
CA GLU A 41 1.00 14.39 -2.97
C GLU A 41 1.87 14.95 -4.09
N ILE A 42 2.14 14.12 -5.10
CA ILE A 42 2.88 14.53 -6.29
C ILE A 42 1.90 15.27 -7.20
N SER A 43 2.18 16.53 -7.51
CA SER A 43 1.27 17.38 -8.29
C SER A 43 1.28 17.05 -9.78
N ASP A 44 2.43 16.62 -10.31
CA ASP A 44 2.59 16.31 -11.72
C ASP A 44 1.95 14.96 -12.06
N PRO A 45 1.50 14.75 -13.31
CA PRO A 45 1.01 13.44 -13.74
C PRO A 45 2.02 12.34 -13.43
N HIS A 46 1.61 11.38 -12.62
CA HIS A 46 2.44 10.28 -12.16
C HIS A 46 1.71 8.93 -12.33
N PRO A 47 2.44 7.80 -12.44
CA PRO A 47 1.80 6.50 -12.48
C PRO A 47 0.95 6.29 -11.23
N ARG A 48 -0.23 5.72 -11.41
CA ARG A 48 -1.08 5.27 -10.31
C ARG A 48 -0.75 3.83 -9.98
N LEU A 49 -0.79 3.52 -8.69
CA LEU A 49 -0.64 2.15 -8.21
C LEU A 49 -2.02 1.56 -8.00
N ASP A 50 -2.36 0.55 -8.81
CA ASP A 50 -3.62 -0.18 -8.66
C ASP A 50 -3.43 -1.40 -7.75
N LEU A 51 -4.41 -1.67 -6.91
CA LEU A 51 -4.46 -2.86 -6.06
C LEU A 51 -5.47 -3.86 -6.63
N TRP A 52 -5.00 -5.07 -6.94
CA TRP A 52 -5.80 -6.13 -7.53
C TRP A 52 -5.92 -7.33 -6.59
N LEU A 53 -7.03 -8.06 -6.72
CA LEU A 53 -7.25 -9.35 -6.07
C LEU A 53 -7.25 -10.46 -7.12
N ALA A 54 -6.53 -11.54 -6.87
CA ALA A 54 -6.47 -12.71 -7.74
C ALA A 54 -6.69 -14.00 -6.94
N TRP A 55 -7.38 -14.96 -7.54
CA TRP A 55 -7.62 -16.28 -6.95
C TRP A 55 -7.74 -17.34 -8.04
N ARG A 56 -7.53 -18.61 -7.67
CA ARG A 56 -7.67 -19.74 -8.60
C ARG A 56 -9.15 -19.93 -8.97
N ARG A 57 -9.43 -20.17 -10.25
CA ARG A 57 -10.78 -20.52 -10.70
C ARG A 57 -11.31 -21.74 -9.93
N GLY A 58 -12.54 -21.66 -9.46
CA GLY A 58 -13.17 -22.71 -8.63
C GLY A 58 -12.77 -22.73 -7.15
N ALA A 59 -11.78 -21.94 -6.72
CA ALA A 59 -11.36 -21.91 -5.30
C ALA A 59 -12.47 -21.45 -4.34
N LEU A 60 -13.47 -20.75 -4.87
CA LEU A 60 -14.57 -20.20 -4.10
C LEU A 60 -15.85 -21.03 -4.20
N SER A 61 -15.85 -22.19 -4.84
CA SER A 61 -17.09 -22.94 -5.11
C SER A 61 -17.43 -23.96 -4.02
N GLY A 62 -16.45 -24.44 -3.24
CA GLY A 62 -16.66 -25.44 -2.18
C GLY A 62 -16.97 -24.85 -0.80
N PRO A 63 -17.16 -25.72 0.22
CA PRO A 63 -17.38 -25.31 1.61
C PRO A 63 -16.24 -24.46 2.19
N GLY A 64 -14.98 -24.81 1.86
CA GLY A 64 -13.81 -24.01 2.22
C GLY A 64 -13.72 -22.65 1.51
N GLY A 65 -14.59 -22.39 0.53
CA GLY A 65 -14.64 -21.14 -0.23
C GLY A 65 -15.43 -20.01 0.44
N ILE A 66 -16.13 -20.28 1.55
CA ILE A 66 -17.00 -19.28 2.23
C ILE A 66 -16.20 -18.03 2.61
N ALA A 67 -15.10 -18.20 3.36
CA ALA A 67 -14.27 -17.07 3.80
C ALA A 67 -13.72 -16.24 2.62
N GLY A 68 -13.37 -16.89 1.51
CA GLY A 68 -12.92 -16.21 0.30
C GLY A 68 -14.04 -15.41 -0.38
N ARG A 69 -15.27 -15.91 -0.39
CA ARG A 69 -16.45 -15.18 -0.92
C ARG A 69 -16.78 -13.99 -0.04
N ASP A 70 -16.75 -14.14 1.28
CA ASP A 70 -17.03 -13.08 2.24
C ASP A 70 -15.99 -11.96 2.14
N PHE A 71 -14.70 -12.32 2.07
CA PHE A 71 -13.63 -11.35 1.83
C PHE A 71 -13.81 -10.61 0.51
N LEU A 72 -14.14 -11.31 -0.59
CA LEU A 72 -14.35 -10.69 -1.89
C LEU A 72 -15.57 -9.75 -1.88
N ALA A 73 -16.66 -10.13 -1.20
CA ALA A 73 -17.83 -9.28 -1.00
C ALA A 73 -17.45 -8.00 -0.22
N HIS A 74 -16.66 -8.14 0.84
CA HIS A 74 -16.16 -6.99 1.59
C HIS A 74 -15.27 -6.09 0.74
N ALA A 75 -14.31 -6.67 0.03
CA ALA A 75 -13.37 -5.95 -0.84
C ALA A 75 -14.11 -5.15 -1.92
N ARG A 76 -15.14 -5.73 -2.56
CA ARG A 76 -15.97 -5.04 -3.56
C ARG A 76 -16.75 -3.85 -2.99
N ARG A 77 -17.13 -3.89 -1.71
CA ARG A 77 -17.84 -2.78 -1.06
C ARG A 77 -16.92 -1.59 -0.79
N ILE A 78 -15.64 -1.84 -0.55
CA ILE A 78 -14.63 -0.81 -0.22
C ILE A 78 -13.85 -0.32 -1.44
N ALA A 79 -13.79 -1.12 -2.51
CA ALA A 79 -13.29 -0.70 -3.81
C ALA A 79 -14.30 0.26 -4.46
N ARG A 80 -14.18 1.54 -4.12
CA ARG A 80 -14.82 2.65 -4.84
C ARG A 80 -13.77 3.32 -5.73
#